data_AF-A0A925SIC7-F1
#
_entry.id   AF-A0A925SIC7-F1
#
_cell.length_a   1.000
_cell.length_b   1.000
_cell.length_c   1.000
_cell.angle_alpha   90.00
_cell.angle_beta   90.00
_cell.angle_gamma   90.00
#
_symmetry.space_group_name_H-M   'P 1'
#
loop_
_entity.id
_entity.type
_entity.pdbx_description
1 polymer ?
#
loop_
_entity_poly.entity_id
_entity_poly.type
_entity_poly.pdbx_seq_one_letter_code
_entity_poly.pdbx_strand_id
1 'polypeptide(L)'
;MMCEFRALSCLRERPWQQELPAAYRSTVIAPARFDDQIDEMSGGSRVIGYDCEGTPCYCRYSYVLQLVHSDDDDDFYLAPGYVRHAWGWRLGSGEWLTCTREDHAPGDCSAARLRYAKTDSMPR
;
A
#
# COMPACT_ATOMS: atom_id res chain seq x y z
N MET A 1 -12.15 25.70 -22.88
CA MET A 1 -11.25 25.96 -21.75
C MET A 1 -10.56 24.64 -21.45
N MET A 2 -9.38 24.47 -22.04
CA MET A 2 -8.60 23.23 -22.03
C MET A 2 -7.83 23.14 -20.71
N CYS A 3 -8.09 22.10 -19.92
CA CYS A 3 -7.17 21.66 -18.87
C CYS A 3 -6.24 20.62 -19.49
N GLU A 4 -5.13 21.07 -20.05
CA GLU A 4 -4.05 20.20 -20.51
C GLU A 4 -2.89 20.22 -19.52
N PHE A 5 -2.19 19.08 -19.47
CA PHE A 5 -0.88 18.84 -18.86
C PHE A 5 -0.79 18.51 -17.36
N ARG A 6 -1.23 17.28 -17.03
CA ARG A 6 -0.48 16.34 -16.19
C ARG A 6 -0.68 14.90 -16.68
N ALA A 7 -0.25 14.64 -17.91
CA ALA A 7 -0.21 13.30 -18.49
C ALA A 7 1.23 12.77 -18.49
N LEU A 8 1.70 12.26 -17.35
CA LEU A 8 2.94 11.47 -17.30
C LEU A 8 2.89 10.24 -16.38
N SER A 9 1.69 9.77 -15.99
CA SER A 9 1.53 8.50 -15.24
C SER A 9 0.64 7.48 -15.96
N CYS A 10 0.26 7.74 -17.22
CA CYS A 10 -0.87 7.06 -17.88
C CYS A 10 -0.58 5.68 -18.49
N LEU A 11 0.56 5.03 -18.23
CA LEU A 11 0.85 3.70 -18.80
C LEU A 11 1.61 2.81 -17.82
N ARG A 12 0.90 2.22 -16.85
CA ARG A 12 1.23 0.90 -16.29
C ARG A 12 0.14 0.46 -15.32
N GLU A 13 -0.45 -0.71 -15.62
CA GLU A 13 -1.19 -1.64 -14.75
C GLU A 13 -1.92 -1.02 -13.56
N ARG A 14 -3.26 -1.15 -13.52
CA ARG A 14 -4.14 -0.73 -12.42
C ARG A 14 -3.50 -1.08 -11.06
N PRO A 15 -2.74 -0.18 -10.39
CA PRO A 15 -1.89 -0.57 -9.26
C PRO A 15 -2.76 -0.95 -8.06
N TRP A 16 -4.00 -0.46 -8.07
CA TRP A 16 -5.01 -0.81 -7.11
C TRP A 16 -5.52 -2.25 -7.21
N GLN A 17 -5.34 -2.96 -8.33
CA GLN A 17 -5.73 -4.38 -8.43
C GLN A 17 -4.61 -5.33 -7.98
N GLN A 18 -3.41 -4.81 -7.67
CA GLN A 18 -2.31 -5.61 -7.16
C GLN A 18 -2.70 -6.25 -5.81
N GLU A 19 -2.39 -7.53 -5.61
CA GLU A 19 -2.76 -8.32 -4.42
C GLU A 19 -4.27 -8.45 -4.15
N LEU A 20 -5.15 -7.88 -4.99
CA LEU A 20 -6.60 -8.04 -4.87
C LEU A 20 -7.01 -9.46 -5.31
N PRO A 21 -7.59 -10.28 -4.42
CA PRO A 21 -8.02 -11.63 -4.79
C PRO A 21 -9.11 -11.59 -5.85
N ALA A 22 -9.05 -12.52 -6.80
CA ALA A 22 -9.97 -12.56 -7.95
C ALA A 22 -11.45 -12.56 -7.54
N ALA A 23 -11.78 -13.23 -6.43
CA ALA A 23 -13.15 -13.31 -5.89
C ALA A 23 -13.75 -11.95 -5.50
N TYR A 24 -12.93 -10.92 -5.26
CA TYR A 24 -13.38 -9.59 -4.84
C TYR A 24 -13.35 -8.56 -5.97
N ARG A 25 -12.83 -8.90 -7.16
CA ARG A 25 -12.68 -7.95 -8.27
C ARG A 25 -13.99 -7.32 -8.75
N SER A 26 -15.11 -8.03 -8.60
CA SER A 26 -16.44 -7.56 -8.96
C SER A 26 -17.21 -6.92 -7.81
N THR A 27 -16.69 -6.95 -6.58
CA THR A 27 -17.37 -6.45 -5.38
C THR A 27 -16.72 -5.22 -4.77
N VAL A 28 -15.46 -4.94 -5.10
CA VAL A 28 -14.77 -3.71 -4.72
C VAL A 28 -15.22 -2.53 -5.57
N ILE A 29 -15.22 -1.35 -4.95
CA ILE A 29 -15.47 -0.08 -5.65
C ILE A 29 -14.16 0.34 -6.34
N ALA A 30 -14.24 0.59 -7.65
CA ALA A 30 -13.08 0.98 -8.44
C ALA A 30 -12.75 2.48 -8.22
N PRO A 31 -11.48 2.82 -7.91
CA PRO A 31 -11.06 4.21 -7.82
C PRO A 31 -11.07 4.90 -9.19
N ALA A 32 -11.63 6.12 -9.22
CA ALA A 32 -11.64 7.04 -10.35
C ALA A 32 -10.47 8.04 -10.30
N ARG A 33 -9.98 8.38 -9.10
CA ARG A 33 -8.87 9.32 -8.87
C ARG A 33 -7.94 8.79 -7.79
N PHE A 34 -6.67 9.19 -7.83
CA PHE A 34 -5.68 8.88 -6.80
C PHE A 34 -5.03 10.14 -6.25
N ASP A 35 -4.68 10.09 -4.97
CA ASP A 35 -3.74 11.00 -4.31
C ASP A 35 -2.55 10.21 -3.78
N ASP A 36 -1.35 10.62 -4.20
CA ASP A 36 -0.08 10.08 -3.73
C ASP A 36 0.53 11.03 -2.69
N GLN A 37 1.01 10.46 -1.60
CA GLN A 37 1.73 11.15 -0.54
C GLN A 37 3.00 10.38 -0.23
N ILE A 38 4.13 11.08 -0.19
CA ILE A 38 5.42 10.51 0.19
C ILE A 38 5.83 11.24 1.46
N ASP A 39 6.17 10.47 2.49
CA ASP A 39 6.80 10.96 3.69
C ASP A 39 8.32 10.77 3.54
N GLU A 40 9.00 11.86 3.16
CA GLU A 40 10.45 11.85 2.94
C GLU A 40 11.24 11.59 4.23
N MET A 41 10.67 11.89 5.39
CA MET A 41 11.33 11.73 6.69
C MET A 41 11.33 10.26 7.13
N SER A 42 10.22 9.56 6.93
CA SER A 42 10.10 8.14 7.30
C SER A 42 10.42 7.17 6.17
N GLY A 43 10.61 7.67 4.94
CA GLY A 43 10.68 6.84 3.74
C GLY A 43 9.36 6.12 3.42
N GLY A 44 8.27 6.54 4.09
CA GLY A 44 6.94 6.00 3.89
C GLY A 44 6.29 6.57 2.64
N SER A 45 5.39 5.81 2.03
CA SER A 45 4.51 6.31 0.98
C SER A 45 3.09 5.80 1.16
N ARG A 46 2.14 6.62 0.74
CA ARG A 46 0.72 6.34 0.81
C ARG A 46 0.06 6.75 -0.49
N VAL A 47 -0.85 5.92 -0.96
CA VAL A 47 -1.74 6.21 -2.09
C VAL A 47 -3.17 6.04 -1.62
N ILE A 48 -4.03 7.02 -1.84
CA ILE A 48 -5.48 6.90 -1.62
C ILE A 48 -6.19 6.98 -2.95
N GLY A 49 -7.06 6.02 -3.23
CA GLY A 49 -7.98 6.05 -4.36
C GLY A 49 -9.38 6.48 -3.91
N TYR A 50 -10.00 7.32 -4.73
CA TYR A 50 -11.34 7.87 -4.52
C TYR A 50 -12.27 7.43 -5.62
N ASP A 51 -13.52 7.12 -5.29
CA ASP A 51 -14.57 6.84 -6.27
C ASP A 51 -15.05 8.11 -6.99
N CYS A 52 -16.06 7.98 -7.86
CA CYS A 52 -16.61 9.10 -8.62
C CYS A 52 -17.31 10.16 -7.75
N GLU A 53 -17.68 9.82 -6.51
CA GLU A 53 -18.28 10.75 -5.55
C GLU A 53 -17.23 11.40 -4.65
N GLY A 54 -15.95 11.04 -4.82
CA GLY A 54 -14.86 11.55 -3.99
C GLY A 54 -14.73 10.85 -2.65
N THR A 55 -15.35 9.68 -2.47
CA THR A 55 -15.21 8.88 -1.24
C THR A 55 -14.01 7.94 -1.36
N PRO A 56 -13.17 7.80 -0.31
CA PRO A 56 -12.08 6.82 -0.31
C PRO A 56 -12.61 5.41 -0.55
N CYS A 57 -12.06 4.74 -1.56
CA CYS A 57 -12.40 3.36 -1.91
C CYS A 57 -11.17 2.44 -2.05
N TYR A 58 -9.98 3.03 -2.07
CA TYR A 58 -8.72 2.30 -2.11
C TYR A 58 -7.68 3.00 -1.25
N CYS A 59 -6.79 2.22 -0.65
CA CYS A 59 -5.56 2.75 -0.08
C CYS A 59 -4.42 1.76 -0.21
N ARG A 60 -3.21 2.30 -0.31
CA ARG A 60 -1.96 1.55 -0.19
C ARG A 60 -1.02 2.33 0.71
N TYR A 61 -0.43 1.63 1.67
CA TYR A 61 0.60 2.14 2.56
C TYR A 61 1.85 1.30 2.35
N SER A 62 3.00 1.96 2.27
CA SER A 62 4.31 1.32 2.28
C SER A 62 5.16 2.04 3.31
N TYR A 63 5.77 1.31 4.22
CA TYR A 63 6.71 1.87 5.18
C TYR A 63 7.91 0.97 5.35
N VAL A 64 9.07 1.61 5.54
CA VAL A 64 10.33 0.95 5.84
C VAL A 64 10.45 0.89 7.35
N LEU A 65 10.60 -0.32 7.89
CA LEU A 65 10.96 -0.48 9.29
C LEU A 65 12.48 -0.66 9.37
N GLN A 66 13.15 0.24 10.08
CA GLN A 66 14.56 0.13 10.37
C GLN A 66 14.76 -0.85 11.55
N LEU A 67 15.65 -1.81 11.39
CA LEU A 67 16.11 -2.67 12.48
C LEU A 67 17.38 -2.08 13.08
N VAL A 68 17.48 -2.12 14.40
CA VAL A 68 18.72 -1.80 15.12
C VAL A 68 19.56 -3.07 15.11
N HIS A 69 20.74 -2.97 14.51
CA HIS A 69 21.77 -4.00 14.59
C HIS A 69 22.85 -3.55 15.57
N SER A 70 23.45 -4.51 16.27
CA SER A 70 24.71 -4.31 17.01
C SER A 70 25.82 -5.02 16.24
N ASP A 71 26.92 -4.34 15.99
CA ASP A 71 28.16 -4.99 15.52
C ASP A 71 28.92 -5.61 16.71
N ASP A 72 29.95 -6.42 16.42
CA ASP A 72 30.81 -7.08 17.42
C ASP A 72 31.57 -6.09 18.33
N ASP A 73 31.65 -4.81 17.94
CA ASP A 73 32.25 -3.69 18.70
C ASP A 73 31.22 -2.92 19.58
N ASP A 74 30.03 -3.49 19.84
CA ASP A 74 28.95 -2.89 20.65
C ASP A 74 28.34 -1.58 20.08
N ASP A 75 28.67 -1.25 18.82
CA ASP A 75 28.09 -0.13 18.09
C ASP A 75 26.73 -0.49 17.49
N PHE A 76 25.73 0.35 17.77
CA PHE A 76 24.38 0.21 17.22
C PHE A 76 24.23 0.99 15.92
N TYR A 77 23.78 0.33 14.86
CA TYR A 77 23.45 0.99 13.59
C TYR A 77 22.05 0.61 13.10
N LEU A 78 21.41 1.55 12.40
CA LEU A 78 20.12 1.34 11.77
C LEU A 78 20.33 0.74 10.38
N ALA A 79 19.85 -0.48 10.16
CA ALA A 79 19.80 -1.10 8.83
C ALA A 79 18.34 -1.18 8.35
N PRO A 80 18.07 -1.10 7.03
CA PRO A 80 16.74 -1.36 6.49
C PRO A 80 16.35 -2.81 6.78
N GLY A 81 15.42 -2.99 7.71
CA GLY A 81 15.08 -4.31 8.25
C GLY A 81 14.02 -5.04 7.45
N TYR A 82 12.96 -4.35 7.04
CA TYR A 82 11.93 -4.89 6.15
C TYR A 82 11.00 -3.78 5.62
N VAL A 83 10.37 -4.03 4.47
CA VAL A 83 9.30 -3.18 3.94
C VAL A 83 7.97 -3.85 4.24
N ARG A 84 7.03 -3.11 4.82
CA ARG A 84 5.66 -3.57 4.96
C ARG A 84 4.76 -2.80 4.02
N HIS A 85 3.96 -3.56 3.30
CA HIS A 85 2.91 -3.02 2.46
C HIS A 85 1.54 -3.38 3.05
N ALA A 86 0.64 -2.42 3.06
CA ALA A 86 -0.76 -2.64 3.39
C ALA A 86 -1.64 -2.08 2.26
N TRP A 87 -2.64 -2.84 1.87
CA TRP A 87 -3.67 -2.44 0.91
C TRP A 87 -5.03 -2.48 1.57
N GLY A 88 -5.91 -1.59 1.12
CA GLY A 88 -7.32 -1.58 1.48
C GLY A 88 -8.18 -1.33 0.25
N TRP A 89 -9.28 -2.07 0.15
CA TRP A 89 -10.32 -1.90 -0.86
C TRP A 89 -11.68 -1.84 -0.20
N ARG A 90 -12.44 -0.79 -0.49
CA ARG A 90 -13.82 -0.69 -0.03
C ARG A 90 -14.70 -1.61 -0.88
N LEU A 91 -15.45 -2.47 -0.21
CA LEU A 91 -16.47 -3.33 -0.79
C LEU A 91 -17.76 -2.54 -1.00
N GLY A 92 -18.59 -2.97 -1.94
CA GLY A 92 -19.94 -2.43 -2.13
C GLY A 92 -20.84 -2.56 -0.89
N SER A 93 -20.52 -3.47 0.05
CA SER A 93 -21.18 -3.58 1.35
C SER A 93 -20.82 -2.45 2.32
N GLY A 94 -19.77 -1.67 2.05
CA GLY A 94 -19.26 -0.62 2.91
C GLY A 94 -18.07 -1.04 3.79
N GLU A 95 -17.87 -2.34 3.99
CA GLU A 95 -16.68 -2.91 4.64
C GLU A 95 -15.42 -2.71 3.78
N TRP A 96 -14.25 -2.87 4.40
CA TRP A 96 -12.95 -2.83 3.73
C TRP A 96 -12.33 -4.22 3.72
N LEU A 97 -11.95 -4.69 2.54
CA LEU A 97 -10.99 -5.79 2.42
C LEU A 97 -9.59 -5.22 2.60
N THR A 98 -8.81 -5.77 3.51
CA THR A 98 -7.42 -5.39 3.73
C THR A 98 -6.49 -6.52 3.35
N CYS A 99 -5.30 -6.17 2.88
CA CYS A 99 -4.19 -7.09 2.67
C CYS A 99 -2.94 -6.50 3.30
N THR A 100 -2.16 -7.31 4.00
CA THR A 100 -0.80 -6.93 4.41
C THR A 100 0.22 -7.90 3.86
N ARG A 101 1.37 -7.37 3.48
CA ARG A 101 2.56 -8.10 3.04
C ARG A 101 3.76 -7.58 3.80
N GLU A 102 4.58 -8.51 4.27
CA GLU A 102 5.86 -8.24 4.90
C GLU A 102 6.94 -8.81 3.98
N ASP A 103 7.83 -7.94 3.51
CA ASP A 103 9.00 -8.33 2.73
C ASP A 103 10.22 -8.39 3.66
N HIS A 104 10.78 -9.57 3.85
CA HIS A 104 11.89 -9.82 4.77
C HIS A 104 13.22 -9.19 4.29
N ALA A 105 14.17 -9.07 5.22
CA ALA A 105 15.49 -8.51 4.95
C ALA A 105 16.23 -9.26 3.81
N PRO A 106 17.10 -8.58 3.05
CA PRO A 106 17.92 -9.23 2.03
C PRO A 106 18.76 -10.37 2.66
N GLY A 107 18.60 -11.59 2.15
CA GLY A 107 19.22 -12.81 2.69
C GLY A 107 18.24 -13.76 3.38
N ASP A 108 17.05 -13.26 3.75
CA ASP A 108 15.95 -14.11 4.20
C ASP A 108 15.19 -14.65 2.97
N CYS A 109 15.24 -15.97 2.77
CA CYS A 109 14.57 -16.66 1.66
C CYS A 109 13.12 -17.06 2.00
N SER A 110 12.57 -16.60 3.13
CA SER A 110 11.17 -16.84 3.45
C SER A 110 10.24 -16.12 2.47
N ALA A 111 9.23 -16.84 1.98
CA ALA A 111 8.25 -16.27 1.07
C ALA A 111 7.44 -15.18 1.78
N ALA A 112 7.30 -14.02 1.13
CA ALA A 112 6.46 -12.93 1.63
C ALA A 112 5.06 -13.43 1.96
N ARG A 113 4.59 -13.16 3.18
CA ARG A 113 3.30 -13.67 3.66
C ARG A 113 2.20 -12.65 3.48
N LEU A 114 1.24 -12.97 2.61
CA LEU A 114 0.01 -12.19 2.46
C LEU A 114 -1.01 -12.57 3.55
N ARG A 115 -1.61 -11.57 4.18
CA ARG A 115 -2.72 -11.75 5.13
C ARG A 115 -3.91 -10.90 4.70
N TYR A 116 -5.08 -11.52 4.60
CA TYR A 116 -6.32 -10.84 4.24
C TYR A 116 -7.27 -10.77 5.43
N ALA A 117 -7.95 -9.63 5.60
CA ALA A 117 -8.99 -9.46 6.60
C ALA A 117 -10.10 -8.53 6.08
N LYS A 118 -11.26 -8.56 6.74
CA LYS A 118 -12.31 -7.55 6.55
C LYS A 118 -12.35 -6.64 7.76
N THR A 119 -12.50 -5.34 7.54
CA THR A 119 -12.57 -4.32 8.59
C THR A 119 -13.68 -3.32 8.31
N ASP A 120 -14.28 -2.75 9.35
CA ASP A 120 -15.35 -1.75 9.19
C ASP A 120 -14.84 -0.36 8.77
N SER A 121 -13.52 -0.16 8.79
CA SER A 121 -12.90 1.11 8.47
C SER A 121 -11.65 0.95 7.61
N MET A 122 -11.31 2.04 6.91
CA MET A 122 -10.10 2.14 6.11
C MET A 122 -8.86 1.87 6.98
N PRO A 123 -7.93 1.01 6.53
CA PRO A 123 -6.67 0.79 7.23
C PRO A 123 -5.84 2.08 7.25
N ARG A 124 -5.03 2.26 8.30
CA ARG A 124 -4.26 3.48 8.57
C ARG A 124 -2.77 3.18 8.66
#